data_AF-A0A2A3K0L0-F1
#
_entry.id   AF-A0A2A3K0L0-F1
#
_cell.length_a   1.000
_cell.length_b   1.000
_cell.length_c   1.000
_cell.angle_alpha   90.00
_cell.angle_beta   90.00
_cell.angle_gamma   90.00
#
_symmetry.space_group_name_H-M   'P 1'
#
loop_
_entity.id
_entity.type
_entity.pdbx_description
1 polymer ?
#
loop_
_entity_poly.entity_id
_entity_poly.type
_entity_poly.pdbx_seq_one_letter_code
_entity_poly.pdbx_strand_id
1 'polypeptide(L)'
;MLAYPVGLMMIVLCRRGTARASRVVLALLGLMWIVCGAGYHWAYFAQINAAARGLALAFVLEGALLIAFAVMTDVRIYAGRDLRTALALATMVYGLALYPLVGWIGRQRARRQLHRQLSLRVGQAIR
;
A
#
# COMPACT_ATOMS: atom_id res chain seq x y z
N MET A 1 3.88 -7.33 7.20
CA MET A 1 2.77 -8.17 7.68
C MET A 1 1.65 -7.37 8.34
N LEU A 2 1.96 -6.32 9.13
CA LEU A 2 0.97 -5.50 9.83
C LEU A 2 0.04 -4.65 8.93
N ALA A 3 0.40 -4.38 7.67
CA ALA A 3 -0.41 -3.54 6.79
C ALA A 3 -1.79 -4.14 6.46
N TYR A 4 -1.90 -5.46 6.29
CA TYR A 4 -3.18 -6.12 5.98
C TYR A 4 -4.21 -6.02 7.11
N PRO A 5 -3.89 -6.39 8.37
CA PRO A 5 -4.85 -6.24 9.46
C PRO A 5 -5.21 -4.77 9.73
N VAL A 6 -4.25 -3.84 9.61
CA VAL A 6 -4.53 -2.40 9.72
C VAL A 6 -5.49 -1.93 8.63
N GLY A 7 -5.26 -2.34 7.38
CA GLY A 7 -6.15 -2.02 6.26
C GLY A 7 -7.56 -2.57 6.43
N LEU A 8 -7.68 -3.83 6.88
CA LEU A 8 -8.99 -4.43 7.16
C LEU A 8 -9.71 -3.71 8.31
N MET A 9 -8.98 -3.37 9.38
CA MET A 9 -9.51 -2.58 10.49
C MET A 9 -10.03 -1.22 10.01
N MET A 10 -9.29 -0.53 9.15
CA MET A 10 -9.71 0.75 8.58
C MET A 10 -11.01 0.63 7.76
N ILE A 11 -11.17 -0.44 6.97
CA ILE A 11 -12.42 -0.71 6.24
C ILE A 11 -13.60 -0.89 7.21
N VAL A 12 -13.41 -1.67 8.29
CA VAL A 12 -14.43 -1.86 9.32
C VAL A 12 -14.78 -0.54 10.00
N LEU A 13 -13.79 0.31 10.27
CA LEU A 13 -14.01 1.64 10.86
C LEU A 13 -14.77 2.58 9.92
N CYS A 14 -14.48 2.59 8.62
CA CYS A 14 -15.22 3.37 7.62
C CYS A 14 -16.71 3.01 7.60
N ARG A 15 -17.07 1.74 7.83
CA ARG A 15 -18.47 1.31 7.89
C ARG A 15 -19.24 1.86 9.10
N ARG A 16 -18.54 2.28 10.16
CA ARG A 16 -19.18 2.86 11.36
C ARG A 16 -19.71 4.28 11.10
N GLY A 17 -19.20 5.00 10.11
CA GLY A 17 -19.67 6.34 9.74
C GLY A 17 -19.51 7.43 10.80
N THR A 18 -18.84 7.13 11.92
CA THR A 18 -18.65 8.11 13.01
C THR A 18 -17.45 9.02 12.72
N ALA A 19 -17.49 10.25 13.25
CA ALA A 19 -16.37 11.18 13.18
C ALA A 19 -15.09 10.57 13.78
N ARG A 20 -15.18 9.95 14.97
CA ARG A 20 -14.03 9.30 15.62
C ARG A 20 -13.41 8.21 14.75
N ALA A 21 -14.22 7.35 14.14
CA ALA A 21 -13.72 6.32 13.22
C ALA A 21 -13.01 6.93 12.01
N SER A 22 -13.58 7.99 11.43
CA SER A 22 -13.01 8.71 10.29
C SER A 22 -11.65 9.34 10.62
N ARG A 23 -11.53 9.97 11.78
CA ARG A 23 -10.26 10.52 12.28
C ARG A 23 -9.20 9.43 12.46
N VAL A 24 -9.56 8.30 13.05
CA VAL A 24 -8.63 7.15 13.21
C VAL A 24 -8.18 6.63 11.85
N VAL A 25 -9.08 6.50 10.87
CA VAL A 25 -8.71 6.08 9.52
C VAL A 25 -7.75 7.06 8.86
N LEU A 26 -8.02 8.37 8.93
CA LEU A 26 -7.11 9.37 8.36
C LEU A 26 -5.73 9.38 9.04
N ALA A 27 -5.69 9.26 10.37
CA ALA A 27 -4.44 9.22 11.11
C ALA A 27 -3.60 7.98 10.74
N LEU A 28 -4.23 6.80 10.67
CA LEU A 28 -3.55 5.56 10.26
C LEU A 28 -3.09 5.63 8.80
N LEU A 29 -3.93 6.16 7.91
CA LEU A 29 -3.57 6.35 6.51
C LEU A 29 -2.37 7.28 6.40
N GLY A 30 -2.40 8.43 7.08
CA GLY A 30 -1.30 9.39 7.07
C GLY A 30 0.01 8.80 7.61
N LEU A 31 -0.06 7.99 8.68
CA LEU A 31 1.11 7.26 9.18
C LEU A 31 1.66 6.28 8.13
N MET A 32 0.80 5.56 7.41
CA MET A 32 1.23 4.66 6.34
C MET A 32 1.90 5.42 5.19
N TRP A 33 1.39 6.59 4.81
CA TRP A 33 2.02 7.47 3.82
C TRP A 33 3.40 7.94 4.27
N ILE A 34 3.56 8.35 5.53
CA ILE A 34 4.87 8.74 6.09
C ILE A 34 5.84 7.56 6.05
N VAL A 35 5.42 6.35 6.45
CA VAL A 35 6.27 5.15 6.38
C VAL A 35 6.67 4.84 4.93
N CYS A 36 5.78 5.03 3.97
CA CYS A 36 6.09 4.82 2.56
C CYS A 36 7.02 5.91 2.00
N GLY A 37 6.86 7.17 2.40
CA GLY A 37 7.75 8.25 2.00
C GLY A 37 9.14 8.12 2.62
N ALA A 38 9.23 8.03 3.95
CA ALA A 38 10.50 8.00 4.67
C ALA A 38 11.20 6.64 4.57
N GLY A 39 10.47 5.54 4.83
CA GLY A 39 11.07 4.20 4.88
C GLY A 39 11.35 3.62 3.49
N TYR A 40 10.39 3.72 2.57
CA TYR A 40 10.54 3.12 1.24
C TYR A 40 11.24 4.07 0.26
N HIS A 41 10.69 5.27 0.04
CA HIS A 41 11.25 6.17 -0.98
C HIS A 41 12.57 6.82 -0.55
N TRP A 42 12.63 7.38 0.65
CA TRP A 42 13.84 8.07 1.11
C TRP A 42 14.95 7.09 1.49
N ALA A 43 14.71 6.18 2.43
CA ALA A 43 15.77 5.34 2.98
C ALA A 43 16.30 4.29 1.99
N TYR A 44 15.48 3.79 1.06
CA TYR A 44 15.88 2.74 0.12
C TYR A 44 16.02 3.22 -1.33
N PHE A 45 15.02 3.92 -1.88
CA PHE A 45 15.02 4.25 -3.31
C PHE A 45 15.80 5.52 -3.69
N ALA A 46 15.99 6.48 -2.78
CA ALA A 46 16.65 7.76 -3.09
C ALA A 46 18.12 7.63 -3.50
N GLN A 47 18.76 6.50 -3.19
CA GLN A 47 20.13 6.19 -3.63
C GLN A 47 20.17 5.67 -5.07
N ILE A 48 19.07 5.09 -5.55
CA ILE A 48 18.97 4.44 -6.86
C ILE A 48 18.29 5.35 -7.88
N ASN A 49 17.31 6.14 -7.43
CA ASN A 49 16.49 7.00 -8.29
C ASN A 49 16.33 8.38 -7.66
N ALA A 50 16.87 9.40 -8.32
CA ALA A 50 16.76 10.79 -7.86
C ALA A 50 15.30 11.26 -7.70
N ALA A 51 14.39 10.78 -8.54
CA ALA A 51 12.96 11.11 -8.45
C ALA A 51 12.32 10.60 -7.14
N ALA A 52 12.90 9.58 -6.49
CA ALA A 52 12.40 9.05 -5.23
C ALA A 52 12.50 10.07 -4.09
N ARG A 53 13.38 11.08 -4.17
CA ARG A 53 13.42 12.17 -3.18
C ARG A 53 12.18 13.06 -3.26
N GLY A 54 11.76 13.40 -4.47
CA GLY A 54 10.53 14.16 -4.70
C GLY A 54 9.29 13.39 -4.24
N LEU A 55 9.22 12.09 -4.58
CA LEU A 55 8.16 11.21 -4.09
C LEU A 55 8.18 11.08 -2.57
N ALA A 56 9.35 10.89 -1.95
CA ALA A 56 9.44 10.81 -0.51
C ALA A 56 8.87 12.05 0.18
N LEU A 57 9.21 13.24 -0.31
CA LEU A 57 8.67 14.50 0.21
C LEU A 57 7.15 14.57 0.03
N ALA A 58 6.64 14.26 -1.17
CA ALA A 58 5.20 14.28 -1.44
C ALA A 58 4.43 13.34 -0.50
N PHE A 59 4.90 12.11 -0.32
CA PHE A 59 4.28 11.12 0.57
C PHE A 59 4.30 11.56 2.04
N VAL A 60 5.41 12.14 2.51
CA VAL A 60 5.53 12.62 3.89
C VAL A 60 4.61 13.82 4.12
N LEU A 61 4.56 14.78 3.19
CA LEU A 61 3.68 15.93 3.28
C LEU A 61 2.20 15.51 3.25
N GLU A 62 1.81 14.64 2.33
CA GLU A 62 0.44 14.09 2.28
C GLU A 62 0.08 13.40 3.60
N GLY A 63 0.98 12.56 4.13
CA GLY A 63 0.74 11.89 5.40
C GLY A 63 0.59 12.85 6.58
N ALA A 64 1.41 13.90 6.64
CA ALA A 64 1.29 14.95 7.66
C ALA A 64 -0.03 15.73 7.53
N LEU A 65 -0.44 16.07 6.31
CA LEU A 65 -1.71 16.76 6.04
C LEU A 65 -2.91 15.90 6.44
N LEU A 66 -2.90 14.59 6.14
CA LEU A 66 -3.97 13.67 6.53
C LEU A 66 -4.10 13.58 8.06
N ILE A 67 -2.99 13.52 8.79
CA ILE A 67 -2.97 13.52 10.25
C ILE A 67 -3.48 14.87 10.79
N ALA A 68 -3.02 15.99 10.24
CA ALA A 68 -3.50 17.31 10.63
C ALA A 68 -5.01 17.43 10.42
N PHE A 69 -5.52 16.98 9.26
CA PHE A 69 -6.95 16.97 8.96
C PHE A 69 -7.75 16.11 9.93
N ALA A 70 -7.20 14.96 10.33
CA ALA A 70 -7.81 14.07 11.32
C ALA A 70 -7.97 14.75 12.69
N VAL A 71 -7.07 15.66 13.07
CA VAL A 71 -7.11 16.35 14.37
C VAL A 71 -7.93 17.64 14.31
N MET A 72 -7.77 18.41 13.24
CA MET A 72 -8.27 19.77 13.14
C MET A 72 -9.71 19.86 12.62
N THR A 73 -10.27 18.78 12.06
CA THR A 73 -11.59 18.82 11.41
C THR A 73 -12.56 17.76 11.95
N ASP A 74 -13.86 18.03 11.83
CA ASP A 74 -14.91 17.04 12.06
C ASP A 74 -15.28 16.32 10.76
N VAL A 75 -14.32 15.59 10.22
CA VAL A 75 -14.48 14.82 8.99
C VAL A 75 -15.29 13.54 9.23
N ARG A 76 -16.20 13.24 8.30
CA ARG A 76 -16.98 12.00 8.29
C ARG A 76 -16.81 11.27 6.97
N ILE A 77 -16.28 10.06 7.04
CA ILE A 77 -16.15 9.13 5.93
C ILE A 77 -17.29 8.14 6.04
N TYR A 78 -18.11 8.06 4.99
CA TYR A 78 -19.19 7.08 4.86
C TYR A 78 -19.27 6.59 3.42
N ALA A 79 -19.77 5.36 3.26
CA ALA A 79 -19.99 4.76 1.95
C ALA A 79 -21.38 5.15 1.43
N GLY A 80 -21.44 5.80 0.28
CA GLY A 80 -22.67 6.14 -0.43
C GLY A 80 -22.88 5.26 -1.67
N ARG A 81 -23.94 5.55 -2.43
CA ARG A 81 -24.18 4.98 -3.78
C ARG A 81 -23.72 5.95 -4.87
N ASP A 82 -22.47 6.40 -4.74
CA ASP A 82 -21.88 7.40 -5.64
C ASP A 82 -20.57 6.88 -6.25
N LEU A 83 -20.15 7.53 -7.34
CA LEU A 83 -18.93 7.17 -8.07
C LEU A 83 -17.69 7.26 -7.17
N ARG A 84 -17.63 8.23 -6.24
CA ARG A 84 -16.52 8.39 -5.30
C ARG A 84 -16.37 7.15 -4.42
N THR A 85 -17.47 6.62 -3.91
CA THR A 85 -17.49 5.39 -3.11
C THR A 85 -17.09 4.19 -3.95
N ALA A 86 -17.58 4.08 -5.19
CA ALA A 86 -17.19 3.00 -6.09
C ALA A 86 -15.68 3.01 -6.40
N LEU A 87 -15.11 4.18 -6.69
CA LEU A 87 -13.67 4.34 -6.95
C LEU A 87 -12.83 4.03 -5.70
N ALA A 88 -13.27 4.48 -4.52
CA ALA A 88 -12.60 4.16 -3.26
C ALA A 88 -12.56 2.63 -3.01
N LEU A 89 -13.70 1.95 -3.21
CA LEU A 89 -13.78 0.49 -3.07
C LEU A 89 -12.92 -0.22 -4.10
N ALA A 90 -12.93 0.22 -5.37
CA ALA A 90 -12.09 -0.35 -6.42
C ALA A 90 -10.60 -0.23 -6.06
N THR A 91 -10.15 0.94 -5.59
CA THR A 91 -8.77 1.16 -5.14
C THR A 91 -8.41 0.28 -3.94
N MET A 92 -9.32 0.12 -2.97
CA MET A 92 -9.12 -0.77 -1.82
C MET A 92 -8.95 -2.23 -2.27
N VAL A 93 -9.85 -2.73 -3.12
CA VAL A 93 -9.78 -4.11 -3.65
C VAL A 93 -8.50 -4.32 -4.45
N TYR A 94 -8.12 -3.34 -5.28
CA TYR A 94 -6.89 -3.40 -6.03
C TYR A 94 -5.67 -3.52 -5.09
N GLY A 95 -5.55 -2.65 -4.10
CA GLY A 95 -4.42 -2.65 -3.17
C GLY A 95 -4.34 -3.89 -2.26
N LEU A 96 -5.49 -4.36 -1.75
CA LEU A 96 -5.54 -5.45 -0.76
C LEU A 96 -5.51 -6.84 -1.39
N ALA A 97 -6.09 -7.03 -2.57
CA ALA A 97 -6.25 -8.36 -3.18
C ALA A 97 -5.50 -8.49 -4.50
N LEU A 98 -5.72 -7.58 -5.44
CA LEU A 98 -5.18 -7.72 -6.80
C LEU A 98 -3.66 -7.54 -6.81
N TYR A 99 -3.13 -6.52 -6.14
CA TYR A 99 -1.70 -6.23 -6.14
C TYR A 99 -0.86 -7.36 -5.50
N PRO A 100 -1.23 -7.91 -4.32
CA PRO A 100 -0.54 -9.08 -3.77
C PRO A 100 -0.62 -10.32 -4.67
N LEU A 101 -1.76 -10.52 -5.35
CA LEU A 101 -1.95 -11.64 -6.27
C LEU A 101 -1.02 -11.54 -7.48
N VAL A 102 -0.90 -10.36 -8.08
CA VAL A 102 0.07 -10.10 -9.16
C VAL A 102 1.49 -10.40 -8.69
N GLY A 103 1.86 -9.93 -7.49
CA GLY A 103 3.16 -10.22 -6.89
C GLY A 103 3.39 -11.72 -6.66
N TRP A 104 2.38 -12.46 -6.22
CA TRP A 104 2.45 -13.90 -6.00
C TRP A 104 2.63 -14.66 -7.32
N ILE A 105 1.86 -14.33 -8.36
CA ILE A 105 2.00 -14.92 -9.69
C ILE A 105 3.40 -14.67 -10.25
N GLY A 106 3.91 -13.44 -10.13
CA GLY A 106 5.26 -13.08 -10.56
C GLY A 106 6.33 -13.93 -9.87
N ARG A 107 6.25 -14.07 -8.55
CA ARG A 107 7.17 -14.93 -7.78
C ARG A 107 7.11 -16.39 -8.20
N GLN A 108 5.93 -16.92 -8.49
CA GLN A 108 5.80 -18.30 -8.97
C GLN A 108 6.45 -18.51 -10.34
N ARG A 109 6.23 -17.58 -11.28
CA ARG A 109 6.86 -17.65 -12.60
C ARG A 109 8.38 -17.63 -12.50
N ALA A 110 8.93 -16.72 -11.70
CA ALA A 110 10.38 -16.62 -11.47
C ALA A 110 10.96 -17.91 -10.87
N ARG A 111 10.30 -18.49 -9.86
CA ARG A 111 10.71 -19.78 -9.27
C ARG A 111 10.73 -20.91 -10.31
N ARG A 112 9.69 -21.03 -11.14
CA ARG A 112 9.62 -22.05 -12.19
C ARG A 112 10.74 -21.90 -13.23
N GLN A 113 11.07 -20.67 -13.62
CA GLN A 113 12.17 -20.40 -14.55
C GLN A 113 13.53 -20.80 -13.96
N LEU A 114 13.77 -20.48 -12.68
CA LEU A 114 15.00 -20.86 -11.99
C LEU A 114 15.17 -22.39 -11.92
N HIS A 115 14.12 -23.12 -11.54
CA HIS A 115 14.20 -24.60 -11.50
C HIS A 115 14.49 -25.20 -12.88
N ARG A 116 13.90 -24.66 -13.95
CA ARG A 116 14.20 -25.09 -15.32
C ARG A 116 15.66 -24.84 -15.68
N GLN A 117 16.19 -23.64 -15.41
CA GLN A 117 17.59 -23.31 -15.70
C GLN A 117 18.57 -24.21 -14.93
N LEU A 118 18.28 -24.50 -13.66
CA LEU A 118 19.11 -25.40 -12.85
C LEU A 118 19.11 -26.83 -13.41
N SER A 119 17.95 -27.35 -13.81
CA SER A 119 17.86 -28.69 -14.42
C SER A 119 18.67 -28.82 -15.72
N LEU A 120 18.68 -27.78 -16.55
CA LEU A 120 19.45 -27.75 -17.79
C LEU A 120 20.96 -27.68 -17.53
N ARG A 121 21.39 -26.84 -16.58
CA ARG A 121 22.82 -26.70 -16.22
C ARG A 121 23.38 -27.98 -15.60
N VAL A 122 22.63 -28.62 -14.70
CA VAL A 122 23.04 -29.90 -14.11
C VAL A 122 23.11 -31.00 -15.17
N GLY A 123 22.14 -31.06 -16.10
CA GLY A 123 22.15 -32.01 -17.21
C GLY A 123 23.31 -31.80 -18.20
N GLN A 124 23.83 -30.57 -18.31
CA GLN A 124 25.04 -30.27 -19.10
C GLN A 124 26.34 -30.61 -18.35
N ALA A 125 26.36 -30.54 -17.02
CA ALA A 125 27.57 -30.81 -16.23
C ALA A 125 27.83 -32.31 -15.99
N ILE A 126 26.84 -33.18 -16.24
CA ILE A 126 26.93 -34.64 -16.05
C ILE A 126 27.21 -35.37 -17.39
N ARG A 127 27.14 -34.67 -18.52
CA ARG A 127 27.53 -35.18 -19.85
C ARG A 127 28.96 -34.78 -20.16
#